data_AF-A0A936DRZ3-F1
#
_entry.id   AF-A0A936DRZ3-F1
#
_cell.length_a   1.000
_cell.length_b   1.000
_cell.length_c   1.000
_cell.angle_alpha   90.00
_cell.angle_beta   90.00
_cell.angle_gamma   90.00
#
_symmetry.space_group_name_H-M   'P 1'
#
loop_
_entity.id
_entity.type
_entity.pdbx_description
1 polymer ?
#
loop_
_entity_poly.entity_id
_entity_poly.type
_entity_poly.pdbx_seq_one_letter_code
_entity_poly.pdbx_strand_id
1 'polypeptide(L)'
;MSKRNKLLKFSENLSFPNVFENFSFKEVQLYQNVNQKVDFKACWNSNYFKRNCPLVLELACGGGEYCIGMAQLNPERNYIGIDIKGARIWRGAKNSIQKNLSNIAFVRTKIELISNFFGSEEVDEIWITFPDPFLKNSKSIKRLTSDFFLDIY
;
A
#
# COMPACT_ATOMS: atom_id res chain seq x y z
N MET A 1 7.24 -22.95 14.57
CA MET A 1 7.78 -22.64 13.22
C MET A 1 7.32 -21.30 12.60
N SER A 2 6.20 -20.66 12.99
CA SER A 2 5.66 -19.51 12.23
C SER A 2 6.33 -18.13 12.49
N LYS A 3 6.85 -17.86 13.69
CA LYS A 3 7.41 -16.53 14.05
C LYS A 3 8.74 -16.21 13.34
N ARG A 4 9.61 -17.21 13.16
CA ARG A 4 10.90 -17.07 12.46
C ARG A 4 10.68 -16.74 10.97
N ASN A 5 9.71 -17.41 10.35
CA ASN A 5 9.30 -17.16 8.97
C ASN A 5 8.69 -15.76 8.80
N LYS A 6 7.94 -15.26 9.81
CA LYS A 6 7.43 -13.89 9.80
C LYS A 6 8.57 -12.84 9.77
N LEU A 7 9.56 -12.93 10.65
CA LEU A 7 10.66 -11.96 10.68
C LEU A 7 11.49 -11.96 9.39
N LEU A 8 11.70 -13.15 8.81
CA LEU A 8 12.31 -13.28 7.47
C LEU A 8 11.56 -12.49 6.41
N LYS A 9 10.23 -12.61 6.34
CA LYS A 9 9.41 -11.85 5.39
C LYS A 9 9.52 -10.33 5.57
N PHE A 10 9.54 -9.86 6.82
CA PHE A 10 9.77 -8.43 7.08
C PHE A 10 11.16 -7.99 6.63
N SER A 11 12.18 -8.82 6.85
CA SER A 11 13.53 -8.53 6.37
C SER A 11 13.62 -8.49 4.84
N GLU A 12 12.93 -9.39 4.15
CA GLU A 12 12.89 -9.43 2.68
C GLU A 12 12.09 -8.26 2.09
N ASN A 13 11.03 -7.77 2.75
CA ASN A 13 10.32 -6.59 2.26
C ASN A 13 11.25 -5.39 2.07
N LEU A 14 12.24 -5.22 2.96
CA LEU A 14 13.23 -4.14 2.90
C LEU A 14 14.20 -4.28 1.72
N SER A 15 14.25 -5.43 1.05
CA SER A 15 15.03 -5.63 -0.18
C SER A 15 14.19 -5.53 -1.44
N PHE A 16 12.87 -5.43 -1.33
CA PHE A 16 11.98 -5.35 -2.49
C PHE A 16 11.88 -3.91 -3.01
N PRO A 17 12.19 -3.65 -4.28
CA PRO A 17 12.16 -2.28 -4.84
C PRO A 17 10.76 -1.68 -4.93
N ASN A 18 9.72 -2.52 -4.82
CA ASN A 18 8.31 -2.15 -4.89
C ASN A 18 7.61 -2.14 -3.53
N VAL A 19 8.34 -2.16 -2.42
CA VAL A 19 7.79 -2.02 -1.08
C VAL A 19 8.34 -0.75 -0.42
N PHE A 20 7.44 0.05 0.14
CA PHE A 20 7.76 1.25 0.89
C PHE A 20 7.13 1.18 2.27
N GLU A 21 7.90 1.38 3.32
CA GLU A 21 7.42 1.20 4.69
C GLU A 21 7.46 2.50 5.47
N ASN A 22 6.39 2.76 6.24
CA ASN A 22 6.42 3.65 7.37
C ASN A 22 6.59 2.82 8.66
N PHE A 23 7.68 3.06 9.39
CA PHE A 23 7.98 2.36 10.64
C PHE A 23 7.37 3.02 11.90
N SER A 24 7.02 4.31 11.85
CA SER A 24 6.65 5.11 13.01
C SER A 24 5.41 5.96 12.77
N PHE A 25 4.51 5.99 13.75
CA PHE A 25 3.38 6.93 13.71
C PHE A 25 3.78 8.35 14.14
N LYS A 26 4.95 8.54 14.75
CA LYS A 26 5.45 9.86 15.17
C LYS A 26 6.24 10.54 14.06
N GLU A 27 6.98 9.75 13.27
CA GLU A 27 7.75 10.23 12.13
C GLU A 27 7.11 9.65 10.87
N VAL A 28 6.19 10.41 10.27
CA VAL A 28 5.41 9.98 9.12
C VAL A 28 6.28 10.12 7.86
N GLN A 29 7.02 9.06 7.54
CA GLN A 29 7.99 9.02 6.46
C GLN A 29 7.98 7.64 5.79
N LEU A 30 8.09 7.60 4.46
CA LEU A 30 8.32 6.34 3.75
C LEU A 30 9.80 6.05 3.56
N TYR A 31 10.10 4.76 3.61
CA TYR A 31 11.42 4.21 3.44
C TYR A 31 11.36 3.08 2.41
N GLN A 32 12.25 3.08 1.43
CA GLN A 32 12.42 1.92 0.52
C GLN A 32 13.18 0.80 1.24
N ASN A 33 14.11 1.17 2.11
CA ASN A 33 14.82 0.29 3.04
C ASN A 33 15.20 1.10 4.29
N VAL A 34 15.79 0.45 5.30
CA VAL A 34 16.08 1.06 6.62
C VAL A 34 16.89 2.37 6.52
N ASN A 35 17.69 2.55 5.47
CA ASN A 35 18.61 3.69 5.33
C ASN A 35 18.20 4.67 4.23
N GLN A 36 17.11 4.41 3.51
CA GLN A 36 16.72 5.20 2.34
C GLN A 36 15.30 5.74 2.49
N LYS A 37 15.22 7.01 2.88
CA LYS A 37 13.99 7.79 2.87
C LYS A 37 13.55 8.07 1.44
N VAL A 38 12.24 8.02 1.19
CA VAL A 38 11.63 8.40 -0.08
C VAL A 38 10.41 9.28 0.18
N ASP A 39 10.20 10.25 -0.69
CA ASP A 39 8.99 11.06 -0.70
C ASP A 39 8.40 11.04 -2.11
N PHE A 40 7.20 10.49 -2.20
CA PHE A 40 6.45 10.36 -3.45
C PHE A 40 5.12 11.09 -3.40
N LYS A 41 4.86 11.88 -2.35
CA LYS A 41 3.60 12.63 -2.24
C LYS A 41 3.48 13.57 -3.44
N ALA A 42 2.32 13.52 -4.11
CA ALA A 42 2.03 14.28 -5.34
C ALA A 42 2.93 13.94 -6.55
N CYS A 43 3.73 12.86 -6.50
CA CYS A 43 4.63 12.48 -7.56
C CYS A 43 4.85 10.97 -7.73
N TRP A 44 3.90 10.12 -7.30
CA TRP A 44 4.02 8.66 -7.49
C TRP A 44 4.19 8.27 -8.96
N ASN A 45 3.37 8.83 -9.83
CA ASN A 45 3.41 8.58 -11.27
C ASN A 45 4.77 8.96 -11.90
N SER A 46 5.27 10.15 -11.60
CA SER A 46 6.51 10.68 -12.18
C SER A 46 7.78 10.15 -11.51
N ASN A 47 7.78 9.94 -10.19
CA ASN A 47 8.98 9.59 -9.43
C ASN A 47 9.16 8.09 -9.22
N TYR A 48 8.07 7.32 -9.07
CA TYR A 48 8.15 5.87 -8.90
C TYR A 48 7.79 5.12 -10.19
N PHE A 49 6.56 5.29 -10.70
CA PHE A 49 6.08 4.53 -11.86
C PHE A 49 6.69 4.99 -13.19
N LYS A 50 7.30 6.18 -13.23
CA LYS A 50 7.91 6.80 -14.43
C LYS A 50 6.96 6.90 -15.62
N ARG A 51 5.67 7.08 -15.36
CA ARG A 51 4.60 7.20 -16.36
C ARG A 51 3.40 7.93 -15.78
N ASN A 52 2.66 8.64 -16.61
CA ASN A 52 1.42 9.31 -16.21
C ASN A 52 0.20 8.45 -16.56
N CYS A 53 -0.35 7.75 -15.57
CA CYS A 53 -1.48 6.84 -15.73
C CYS A 53 -2.38 6.89 -14.49
N PRO A 54 -3.66 6.49 -14.58
CA PRO A 54 -4.54 6.49 -13.42
C PRO A 54 -3.95 5.68 -12.26
N LEU A 55 -3.93 6.26 -11.07
CA LEU A 55 -3.41 5.68 -9.85
C LEU A 55 -4.54 5.15 -8.98
N VAL A 56 -4.51 3.84 -8.72
CA VAL A 56 -5.51 3.13 -7.94
C VAL A 56 -4.91 2.66 -6.62
N LEU A 57 -5.58 2.95 -5.51
CA LEU A 57 -5.20 2.47 -4.18
C LEU A 57 -6.10 1.32 -3.75
N GLU A 58 -5.54 0.19 -3.31
CA GLU A 58 -6.28 -0.84 -2.57
C GLU A 58 -5.99 -0.71 -1.08
N LEU A 59 -7.00 -0.32 -0.30
CA LEU A 59 -6.89 -0.19 1.14
C LEU A 59 -7.11 -1.52 1.84
N ALA A 60 -6.24 -1.85 2.80
CA ALA A 60 -6.22 -3.13 3.49
C ALA A 60 -6.04 -4.32 2.53
N CYS A 61 -5.09 -4.19 1.59
CA CYS A 61 -4.89 -5.13 0.49
C CYS A 61 -4.48 -6.56 0.91
N GLY A 62 -4.12 -6.78 2.18
CA GLY A 62 -3.70 -8.09 2.65
C GLY A 62 -2.49 -8.61 1.89
N GLY A 63 -2.68 -9.67 1.10
CA GLY A 63 -1.64 -10.27 0.26
C GLY A 63 -1.43 -9.56 -1.08
N GLY A 64 -2.28 -8.61 -1.43
CA GLY A 64 -2.21 -7.86 -2.69
C GLY A 64 -2.69 -8.63 -3.91
N GLU A 65 -3.39 -9.76 -3.73
CA GLU A 65 -3.83 -10.62 -4.84
C GLU A 65 -4.73 -9.88 -5.82
N TYR A 66 -5.63 -9.01 -5.33
CA TYR A 66 -6.54 -8.24 -6.18
C TYR A 66 -5.81 -7.19 -7.02
N CYS A 67 -5.02 -6.31 -6.38
CA CYS A 67 -4.16 -5.37 -7.09
C CYS A 67 -3.25 -6.05 -8.13
N ILE A 68 -2.66 -7.21 -7.83
CA ILE A 68 -1.83 -7.93 -8.80
C ILE A 68 -2.65 -8.42 -10.00
N GLY A 69 -3.81 -9.03 -9.75
CA GLY A 69 -4.69 -9.47 -10.83
C GLY A 69 -5.08 -8.31 -11.74
N MET A 70 -5.42 -7.17 -11.15
CA MET A 70 -5.82 -5.97 -11.88
C MET A 70 -4.65 -5.30 -12.61
N ALA A 71 -3.45 -5.28 -12.02
CA ALA A 71 -2.24 -4.80 -12.66
C ALA A 71 -1.87 -5.63 -13.91
N GLN A 72 -2.12 -6.93 -13.89
CA GLN A 72 -1.93 -7.81 -15.05
C GLN A 72 -2.97 -7.58 -16.14
N LEU A 73 -4.23 -7.38 -15.77
CA LEU A 73 -5.34 -7.21 -16.71
C LEU A 73 -5.38 -5.82 -17.34
N ASN A 74 -4.89 -4.80 -16.63
CA ASN A 74 -5.01 -3.39 -17.00
C ASN A 74 -3.63 -2.70 -16.90
N PRO A 75 -2.71 -2.96 -17.83
CA PRO A 75 -1.35 -2.41 -17.82
C PRO A 75 -1.29 -0.89 -18.04
N GLU A 76 -2.40 -0.25 -18.42
CA GLU A 76 -2.58 1.20 -18.58
C GLU A 76 -2.85 1.94 -17.27
N ARG A 77 -2.93 1.24 -16.14
CA ARG A 77 -3.16 1.81 -14.79
C ARG A 77 -2.03 1.44 -13.83
N ASN A 78 -1.80 2.28 -12.83
CA ASN A 78 -0.87 2.06 -11.73
C ASN A 78 -1.63 1.67 -10.47
N TYR A 79 -1.09 0.72 -9.70
CA TYR A 79 -1.72 0.18 -8.50
C TYR A 79 -0.82 0.30 -7.29
N ILE A 80 -1.38 0.67 -6.14
CA ILE A 80 -0.69 0.60 -4.86
C ILE A 80 -1.54 -0.14 -3.84
N GLY A 81 -1.03 -1.27 -3.34
CA GLY A 81 -1.64 -1.98 -2.22
C GLY A 81 -1.18 -1.41 -0.87
N ILE A 82 -2.11 -1.08 0.01
CA ILE A 82 -1.82 -0.50 1.34
C ILE A 82 -2.24 -1.47 2.44
N ASP A 83 -1.30 -1.87 3.31
CA ASP A 83 -1.61 -2.68 4.49
C ASP A 83 -0.57 -2.46 5.62
N ILE A 84 -1.01 -2.48 6.87
CA ILE A 84 -0.12 -2.32 8.02
C ILE A 84 0.72 -3.60 8.30
N LYS A 85 0.27 -4.76 7.83
CA LYS A 85 0.84 -6.09 8.09
C LYS A 85 1.82 -6.46 6.96
N GLY A 86 3.08 -6.02 7.10
CA GLY A 86 4.14 -6.30 6.12
C GLY A 86 4.29 -7.77 5.70
N ALA A 87 4.10 -8.73 6.61
CA ALA A 87 4.16 -10.16 6.25
C ALA A 87 3.05 -10.64 5.30
N ARG A 88 1.94 -9.90 5.17
CA ARG A 88 0.89 -10.16 4.17
C ARG A 88 1.33 -9.60 2.80
N ILE A 89 1.73 -8.33 2.78
CA ILE A 89 2.28 -7.63 1.59
C ILE A 89 3.40 -8.43 0.92
N TRP A 90 4.27 -9.06 1.70
CA TRP A 90 5.42 -9.84 1.20
C TRP A 90 5.07 -10.77 0.03
N ARG A 91 3.91 -11.45 0.11
CA ARG A 91 3.49 -12.38 -0.95
C ARG A 91 3.22 -11.63 -2.26
N GLY A 92 2.50 -10.51 -2.18
CA GLY A 92 2.17 -9.70 -3.34
C GLY A 92 3.39 -9.01 -3.95
N ALA A 93 4.24 -8.44 -3.10
CA ALA A 93 5.48 -7.80 -3.52
C ALA A 93 6.41 -8.78 -4.26
N LYS A 94 6.61 -9.98 -3.69
CA LYS A 94 7.42 -11.03 -4.32
C LYS A 94 6.82 -11.52 -5.64
N ASN A 95 5.49 -11.73 -5.68
CA ASN A 95 4.79 -12.23 -6.87
C ASN A 95 4.85 -11.21 -8.03
N SER A 96 4.59 -9.93 -7.75
CA SER A 96 4.68 -8.86 -8.76
C SER A 96 6.09 -8.73 -9.35
N ILE A 97 7.14 -8.84 -8.54
CA ILE A 97 8.52 -8.90 -9.04
C ILE A 97 8.73 -10.13 -9.94
N GLN A 98 8.32 -11.32 -9.51
CA GLN A 98 8.47 -12.55 -10.29
C GLN A 98 7.71 -12.51 -11.63
N LYS A 99 6.59 -11.77 -11.68
CA LYS A 99 5.80 -11.55 -12.89
C LYS A 99 6.27 -10.35 -13.72
N ASN A 100 7.33 -9.64 -13.32
CA ASN A 100 7.83 -8.43 -13.94
C ASN A 100 6.77 -7.32 -14.12
N LEU A 101 5.89 -7.15 -13.12
CA LEU A 101 4.90 -6.09 -13.13
C LEU A 101 5.54 -4.78 -12.67
N SER A 102 5.55 -3.79 -13.55
CA SER A 102 6.11 -2.45 -13.29
C SER A 102 5.07 -1.42 -12.85
N ASN A 103 3.78 -1.75 -12.96
CA ASN A 103 2.65 -0.88 -12.65
C ASN A 103 2.01 -1.19 -11.29
N ILE A 104 2.77 -1.78 -10.36
CA ILE A 104 2.30 -2.07 -9.00
C ILE A 104 3.37 -1.82 -7.92
N ALA A 105 2.96 -1.19 -6.83
CA ALA A 105 3.74 -1.01 -5.60
C ALA A 105 2.95 -1.41 -4.36
N PHE A 106 3.63 -1.49 -3.22
CA PHE A 106 3.04 -1.74 -1.92
C PHE A 106 3.55 -0.74 -0.89
N VAL A 107 2.61 -0.18 -0.12
CA VAL A 107 2.93 0.74 0.97
C VAL A 107 2.49 0.13 2.29
N ARG A 108 3.46 -0.10 3.18
CA ARG A 108 3.19 -0.55 4.53
C ARG A 108 3.03 0.64 5.47
N THR A 109 1.78 1.01 5.74
CA THR A 109 1.46 2.10 6.67
C THR A 109 0.11 1.86 7.35
N LYS A 110 -0.23 2.73 8.31
CA LYS A 110 -1.59 2.89 8.82
C LYS A 110 -2.42 3.65 7.80
N ILE A 111 -3.64 3.18 7.53
CA ILE A 111 -4.51 3.84 6.55
C ILE A 111 -4.89 5.26 7.02
N GLU A 112 -4.95 5.48 8.33
CA GLU A 112 -5.16 6.79 8.94
C GLU A 112 -4.07 7.83 8.58
N LEU A 113 -2.94 7.39 8.02
CA LEU A 113 -1.83 8.26 7.63
C LEU A 113 -1.74 8.48 6.12
N ILE A 114 -2.65 7.93 5.30
CA ILE A 114 -2.47 7.92 3.84
C ILE A 114 -2.36 9.32 3.21
N SER A 115 -3.05 10.33 3.74
CA SER A 115 -2.98 11.72 3.26
C SER A 115 -1.58 12.36 3.42
N ASN A 116 -0.68 11.71 4.17
CA ASN A 116 0.72 12.12 4.26
C ASN A 116 1.58 11.57 3.12
N PHE A 117 1.09 10.59 2.37
CA PHE A 117 1.85 9.89 1.33
C PHE A 117 1.29 10.11 -0.08
N PHE A 118 0.10 10.70 -0.18
CA PHE A 118 -0.55 11.03 -1.44
C PHE A 118 -0.95 12.51 -1.45
N GLY A 119 -0.80 13.14 -2.61
CA GLY A 119 -1.17 14.52 -2.88
C GLY A 119 -2.67 14.69 -3.10
N SER A 120 -3.12 15.93 -3.08
CA SER A 120 -4.48 16.27 -3.50
C SER A 120 -4.67 15.92 -4.97
N GLU A 121 -5.78 15.25 -5.31
CA GLU A 121 -6.12 14.83 -6.68
C GLU A 121 -5.07 13.90 -7.35
N GLU A 122 -4.17 13.29 -6.58
CA GLU A 122 -3.16 12.35 -7.12
C GLU A 122 -3.73 10.95 -7.39
N VAL A 123 -4.79 10.57 -6.66
CA VAL A 123 -5.38 9.22 -6.69
C VAL A 123 -6.70 9.28 -7.46
N ASP A 124 -6.83 8.44 -8.48
CA ASP A 124 -8.03 8.38 -9.32
C ASP A 124 -9.10 7.45 -8.74
N GLU A 125 -8.70 6.36 -8.09
CA GLU A 125 -9.63 5.40 -7.51
C GLU A 125 -9.12 4.83 -6.18
N ILE A 126 -10.05 4.60 -5.25
CA ILE A 126 -9.80 3.91 -3.99
C ILE A 126 -10.70 2.68 -3.93
N TRP A 127 -10.07 1.53 -3.72
CA TRP A 127 -10.72 0.22 -3.62
C TRP A 127 -10.74 -0.25 -2.18
N ILE A 128 -11.96 -0.58 -1.72
CA ILE A 128 -12.23 -1.16 -0.40
C ILE A 128 -12.97 -2.47 -0.64
N THR A 129 -12.22 -3.56 -0.86
CA THR A 129 -12.78 -4.84 -1.34
C THR A 129 -13.43 -5.64 -0.22
N PHE A 130 -12.70 -5.89 0.87
CA PHE A 130 -13.15 -6.70 2.00
C PHE A 130 -12.64 -6.15 3.34
N PRO A 131 -13.04 -4.93 3.75
CA PRO A 131 -12.58 -4.32 5.00
C PRO A 131 -13.10 -5.08 6.22
N ASP A 132 -12.43 -4.93 7.36
CA ASP A 132 -12.97 -5.43 8.65
C ASP A 132 -14.31 -4.74 8.94
N PRO A 133 -15.40 -5.49 9.17
CA PRO A 133 -16.73 -4.89 9.34
C PRO A 133 -16.89 -4.09 10.64
N PHE A 134 -16.03 -4.29 11.64
CA PHE A 134 -16.12 -3.64 12.96
C PHE A 134 -17.56 -3.60 13.51
N LEU A 135 -18.12 -4.79 13.82
CA LEU A 135 -19.54 -4.98 14.15
C LEU A 135 -20.03 -4.17 15.38
N LYS A 136 -19.15 -3.85 16.33
CA LYS A 136 -19.51 -3.07 17.51
C LYS A 136 -19.61 -1.58 17.17
N ASN A 137 -20.70 -0.93 17.56
CA ASN A 137 -20.91 0.51 17.31
C ASN A 137 -19.79 1.40 17.88
N SER A 138 -19.19 1.03 19.02
CA SER A 138 -18.01 1.73 19.57
C SER A 138 -16.76 1.69 18.67
N LYS A 139 -16.79 0.92 17.59
CA LYS A 139 -15.73 0.82 16.58
C LYS A 139 -16.19 1.27 15.19
N SER A 140 -17.37 1.89 15.04
CA SER A 140 -17.87 2.34 13.73
C SER A 140 -16.89 3.27 13.01
N ILE A 141 -16.21 4.14 13.76
CA ILE A 141 -15.16 5.07 13.27
C ILE A 141 -13.94 4.36 12.66
N LYS A 142 -13.79 3.05 12.87
CA LYS A 142 -12.69 2.26 12.29
C LYS A 142 -13.05 1.64 10.94
N ARG A 143 -14.32 1.68 10.54
CA ARG A 143 -14.74 1.21 9.22
C ARG A 143 -14.17 2.16 8.18
N LEU A 144 -13.54 1.61 7.15
CA LEU A 144 -12.93 2.41 6.07
C LEU A 144 -13.97 3.24 5.28
N THR A 145 -15.27 2.97 5.48
CA THR A 145 -16.38 3.72 4.90
C THR A 145 -17.06 4.66 5.89
N SER A 146 -16.47 4.92 7.06
CA SER A 146 -16.96 5.93 8.01
C SER A 146 -16.55 7.34 7.60
N ASP A 147 -17.29 8.35 8.06
CA ASP A 147 -17.08 9.76 7.76
C ASP A 147 -15.61 10.20 7.96
N PHE A 148 -14.98 9.77 9.07
CA PHE A 148 -13.57 10.06 9.33
C PHE A 148 -12.63 9.64 8.20
N PHE A 149 -12.87 8.49 7.58
CA PHE A 149 -12.04 8.02 6.49
C PHE A 149 -12.43 8.67 5.16
N LEU A 150 -13.72 8.92 4.92
CA LEU A 150 -14.18 9.63 3.73
C LEU A 150 -13.65 11.06 3.66
N ASP A 151 -13.45 11.73 4.81
CA ASP A 151 -12.83 13.06 4.88
C ASP A 151 -11.31 13.06 4.64
N ILE A 152 -10.66 11.90 4.75
CA ILE A 152 -9.21 11.73 4.50
C ILE A 152 -8.91 11.44 3.03
N TYR A 153 -9.90 10.90 2.31
CA TYR A 153 -9.79 10.45 0.93
C TYR A 153 -9.88 11.59 -0.08
#